data_AF-A0AAW1TTA8-F1
#
_entry.id   AF-A0AAW1TTA8-F1
#
_cell.length_a   1.000
_cell.length_b   1.000
_cell.length_c   1.000
_cell.angle_alpha   90.00
_cell.angle_beta   90.00
_cell.angle_gamma   90.00
#
_symmetry.space_group_name_H-M   'P 1'
#
loop_
_entity.id
_entity.type
_entity.pdbx_description
1 polymer ?
#
loop_
_entity_poly.entity_id
_entity_poly.type
_entity_poly.pdbx_seq_one_letter_code
_entity_poly.pdbx_strand_id
1 'polypeptide(L)'
;MFILIMLIAYSQLVYTCNEVSESQIDYLESLIDSGFQKSKTYNTRTDNSDFFPNGNINEEPIKYGMYDFIVVGAGSSGSVVSSRLSEVEKWNILLLEAGDFDDDFTQIPYTYTLLHFSERNWGYFTTPQKNGCFGKKFSYPLGLTMLK
;
A
#
# COMPACT_ATOMS: atom_id res chain seq x y z
N MET A 1 -38.32 -31.08 10.00
CA MET A 1 -38.47 -29.88 9.14
C MET A 1 -37.29 -28.91 9.29
N PHE A 2 -36.90 -28.51 10.52
CA PHE A 2 -35.73 -27.62 10.75
C PHE A 2 -34.38 -28.16 10.26
N ILE A 3 -34.10 -29.45 10.41
CA ILE A 3 -32.84 -30.07 9.94
C ILE A 3 -32.74 -30.06 8.41
N LEU A 4 -33.86 -30.24 7.71
CA LEU A 4 -33.91 -30.20 6.25
C LEU A 4 -33.68 -28.78 5.72
N ILE A 5 -34.22 -27.77 6.41
CA ILE A 5 -33.99 -26.36 6.09
C ILE A 5 -32.53 -25.97 6.34
N MET A 6 -31.90 -26.46 7.43
CA MET A 6 -30.47 -26.26 7.69
C MET A 6 -29.59 -26.93 6.63
N LEU A 7 -29.92 -28.14 6.18
CA LEU A 7 -29.17 -28.83 5.13
C LEU A 7 -29.33 -28.17 3.75
N ILE A 8 -30.53 -27.70 3.42
CA ILE A 8 -30.78 -26.97 2.15
C ILE A 8 -30.11 -25.59 2.19
N ALA A 9 -30.14 -24.90 3.33
CA ALA A 9 -29.42 -23.64 3.50
C ALA A 9 -27.90 -23.85 3.42
N TYR A 10 -27.37 -24.95 4.00
CA TYR A 10 -25.95 -25.29 3.94
C TYR A 10 -25.52 -25.67 2.52
N SER A 11 -26.34 -26.44 1.78
CA SER A 11 -26.04 -26.76 0.39
C SER A 11 -26.09 -25.51 -0.47
N GLN A 12 -27.10 -24.64 -0.32
CA GLN A 12 -27.17 -23.37 -1.03
C GLN A 12 -25.99 -22.43 -0.69
N LEU A 13 -25.54 -22.38 0.56
CA LEU A 13 -24.37 -21.61 0.97
C LEU A 13 -23.09 -22.10 0.28
N VAL A 14 -22.94 -23.44 0.15
CA VAL A 14 -21.82 -24.07 -0.58
C VAL A 14 -21.93 -23.80 -2.09
N TYR A 15 -23.14 -23.82 -2.67
CA TYR A 15 -23.38 -23.50 -4.09
C TYR A 15 -23.23 -22.00 -4.43
N THR A 16 -23.28 -21.10 -3.44
CA THR A 16 -23.06 -19.66 -3.66
C THR A 16 -21.59 -19.24 -3.66
N CYS A 17 -20.64 -20.14 -3.39
CA CYS A 17 -19.28 -19.93 -3.85
C CYS A 17 -19.28 -20.12 -5.37
N ASN A 18 -19.27 -19.02 -6.11
CA ASN A 18 -18.88 -19.07 -7.52
C ASN A 18 -17.59 -19.90 -7.60
N GLU A 19 -17.58 -20.94 -8.44
CA GLU A 19 -16.39 -21.74 -8.69
C GLU A 19 -15.26 -20.79 -9.12
N VAL A 20 -14.24 -20.66 -8.27
CA VAL A 20 -13.02 -19.92 -8.59
C VAL A 20 -12.35 -20.67 -9.72
N SER A 21 -12.09 -20.01 -10.86
CA SER A 21 -11.46 -20.69 -11.99
C SER A 21 -10.01 -21.05 -11.66
N GLU A 22 -9.50 -22.14 -12.25
CA GLU A 22 -8.09 -22.54 -12.09
C GLU A 22 -7.15 -21.38 -12.42
N SER A 23 -7.46 -20.59 -13.45
CA SER A 23 -6.68 -19.39 -13.81
C SER A 23 -6.63 -18.31 -12.73
N GLN A 24 -7.67 -18.17 -11.91
CA GLN A 24 -7.67 -17.22 -10.79
C GLN A 24 -6.82 -17.74 -9.64
N ILE A 25 -6.82 -19.06 -9.41
CA ILE A 25 -5.95 -19.71 -8.42
C ILE A 25 -4.49 -19.54 -8.84
N ASP A 26 -4.15 -19.89 -10.08
CA ASP A 26 -2.80 -19.74 -10.63
C ASP A 26 -2.29 -18.30 -10.54
N TYR A 27 -3.16 -17.33 -10.83
CA TYR A 27 -2.83 -15.92 -10.70
C TYR A 27 -2.49 -15.55 -9.25
N LEU A 28 -3.36 -15.90 -8.29
CA LEU A 28 -3.14 -15.57 -6.88
C LEU A 28 -1.89 -16.27 -6.32
N GLU A 29 -1.66 -17.53 -6.69
CA GLU A 29 -0.44 -18.26 -6.32
C GLU A 29 0.80 -17.55 -6.86
N SER A 30 0.81 -17.19 -8.14
CA SER A 30 1.93 -16.47 -8.76
C SER A 30 2.18 -15.11 -8.11
N LEU A 31 1.11 -14.41 -7.72
CA LEU A 31 1.15 -13.11 -7.08
C LEU A 31 1.79 -13.22 -5.69
N ILE A 32 1.33 -14.18 -4.89
CA ILE A 32 1.86 -14.46 -3.55
C ILE A 32 3.33 -14.87 -3.62
N ASP A 33 3.68 -15.81 -4.50
CA ASP A 33 5.05 -16.29 -4.67
C ASP A 33 5.99 -15.17 -5.08
N SER A 34 5.58 -14.34 -6.04
CA SER A 34 6.37 -13.18 -6.46
C SER A 34 6.61 -12.21 -5.30
N GLY A 35 5.60 -11.95 -4.47
CA GLY A 35 5.71 -11.10 -3.29
C GLY A 35 6.65 -11.66 -2.24
N PHE A 36 6.61 -12.98 -1.99
CA PHE A 36 7.57 -13.64 -1.11
C PHE A 36 9.01 -13.53 -1.64
N GLN A 37 9.23 -13.71 -2.94
CA GLN A 37 10.57 -13.59 -3.52
C GLN A 37 11.09 -12.17 -3.45
N LYS A 38 10.27 -11.17 -3.81
CA LYS A 38 10.63 -9.75 -3.67
C LYS A 38 10.96 -9.41 -2.23
N SER A 39 10.13 -9.83 -1.28
CA SER A 39 10.34 -9.56 0.15
C SER A 39 11.64 -10.16 0.70
N LYS A 40 12.01 -11.37 0.25
CA LYS A 40 13.26 -12.03 0.66
C LYS A 40 14.51 -11.33 0.14
N THR A 41 14.46 -10.77 -1.06
CA THR A 41 15.61 -10.12 -1.70
C THR A 41 15.66 -8.62 -1.48
N TYR A 42 14.62 -8.04 -0.87
CA TYR A 42 14.52 -6.61 -0.64
C TYR A 42 15.53 -6.13 0.40
N ASN A 43 16.31 -5.13 0.01
CA ASN A 43 17.18 -4.40 0.93
C ASN A 43 16.42 -3.22 1.50
N THR A 44 16.25 -3.20 2.82
CA THR A 44 15.54 -2.10 3.48
C THR A 44 16.26 -0.78 3.26
N ARG A 45 15.50 0.22 2.82
CA ARG A 45 15.95 1.60 2.68
C ARG A 45 16.55 2.11 4.00
N THR A 46 17.66 2.84 3.90
CA THR A 46 18.33 3.45 5.08
C THR A 46 18.31 4.97 5.07
N ASP A 47 18.07 5.58 3.92
CA ASP A 47 17.92 7.02 3.70
C ASP A 47 16.96 7.31 2.53
N ASN A 48 16.69 8.58 2.23
CA ASN A 48 15.76 8.97 1.17
C ASN A 48 16.46 9.21 -0.18
N SER A 49 17.66 8.64 -0.40
CA SER A 49 18.45 8.89 -1.62
C SER A 49 17.71 8.48 -2.90
N ASP A 50 16.93 7.40 -2.84
CA ASP A 50 16.13 6.90 -3.97
C ASP A 50 15.11 7.92 -4.50
N PHE A 51 14.69 8.91 -3.69
CA PHE A 51 13.72 9.94 -4.09
C PHE A 51 14.38 11.19 -4.63
N PHE A 52 15.69 11.36 -4.44
CA PHE A 52 16.37 12.48 -5.05
C PHE A 52 16.59 12.16 -6.53
N PRO A 53 16.28 13.10 -7.45
CA PRO A 53 16.55 12.89 -8.85
C PRO A 53 18.05 12.61 -9.02
N ASN A 54 18.38 11.53 -9.73
CA ASN A 54 19.76 11.22 -10.17
C ASN A 54 20.31 12.27 -11.17
N GLY A 55 19.50 13.27 -11.52
CA GLY A 55 19.80 14.34 -12.46
C GLY A 55 20.54 15.52 -11.83
N ASN A 56 21.00 16.41 -12.69
CA ASN A 56 21.71 17.62 -12.30
C ASN A 56 20.75 18.52 -11.52
N ILE A 57 21.07 18.88 -10.26
CA ILE A 57 20.30 19.84 -9.43
C ILE A 57 20.07 21.21 -10.08
N ASN A 58 20.66 21.43 -11.26
CA ASN A 58 20.50 22.60 -12.12
C ASN A 58 19.38 22.44 -13.17
N GLU A 59 18.66 21.32 -13.20
CA GLU A 59 17.46 21.18 -14.03
C GLU A 59 16.36 22.11 -13.51
N GLU A 60 15.74 22.84 -14.45
CA GLU A 60 14.63 23.73 -14.14
C GLU A 60 13.49 22.93 -13.48
N PRO A 61 12.92 23.38 -12.35
CA PRO A 61 11.81 22.69 -11.71
C PRO A 61 10.65 22.48 -12.68
N ILE A 62 10.08 21.27 -12.67
CA ILE A 62 8.89 20.95 -13.47
C ILE A 62 7.74 21.85 -12.98
N LYS A 63 7.18 22.65 -13.89
CA LYS A 63 6.05 23.53 -13.61
C LYS A 63 4.75 22.76 -13.82
N TYR A 64 4.12 22.34 -12.72
CA TYR A 64 2.83 21.63 -12.75
C TYR A 64 1.61 22.58 -12.89
N GLY A 65 1.81 23.89 -12.85
CA GLY A 65 0.75 24.89 -12.95
C GLY A 65 0.43 25.56 -11.61
N MET A 66 -0.73 26.22 -11.54
CA MET A 66 -1.23 26.85 -10.32
C MET A 66 -2.36 26.00 -9.73
N TYR A 67 -2.30 25.79 -8.42
CA TYR A 67 -3.28 25.04 -7.65
C TYR A 67 -3.73 25.86 -6.45
N ASP A 68 -4.99 25.71 -6.06
CA ASP A 68 -5.54 26.36 -4.87
C ASP A 68 -5.04 25.66 -3.59
N PHE A 69 -4.86 24.34 -3.67
CA PHE A 69 -4.33 23.53 -2.57
C PHE A 69 -3.32 22.50 -3.10
N ILE A 70 -2.26 22.29 -2.31
CA ILE A 70 -1.28 21.23 -2.52
C ILE A 70 -1.33 20.34 -1.27
N VAL A 71 -1.69 19.07 -1.46
CA VAL A 71 -1.70 18.04 -0.42
C VAL A 71 -0.50 17.14 -0.64
N VAL A 72 0.33 16.97 0.39
CA VAL A 72 1.54 16.13 0.33
C VAL A 72 1.31 14.90 1.19
N GLY A 73 1.33 13.73 0.55
CA GLY A 73 1.02 12.42 1.10
C GLY A 73 -0.43 12.02 0.82
N ALA A 74 -0.63 10.94 0.06
CA ALA A 74 -1.90 10.28 -0.24
C ALA A 74 -2.16 9.07 0.68
N GLY A 75 -1.78 9.21 1.95
CA GLY A 75 -2.18 8.28 3.01
C GLY A 75 -3.65 8.49 3.42
N SER A 76 -4.08 7.83 4.49
CA SER A 76 -5.49 7.81 4.91
C SER A 76 -6.12 9.20 5.09
N SER A 77 -5.38 10.18 5.62
CA SER A 77 -5.87 11.55 5.77
C SER A 77 -5.79 12.34 4.47
N GLY A 78 -4.69 12.24 3.74
CA GLY A 78 -4.44 13.01 2.52
C GLY A 78 -5.41 12.69 1.39
N SER A 79 -5.74 11.41 1.20
CA SER A 79 -6.74 10.99 0.20
C SER A 79 -8.13 11.53 0.54
N VAL A 80 -8.53 11.46 1.81
CA VAL A 80 -9.84 11.99 2.26
C VAL A 80 -9.90 13.51 2.11
N VAL A 81 -8.87 14.23 2.56
CA VAL A 81 -8.83 15.70 2.44
C VAL A 81 -8.84 16.13 0.98
N SER A 82 -8.03 15.50 0.13
CA SER A 82 -7.97 15.82 -1.30
C SER A 82 -9.31 15.55 -1.99
N SER A 83 -9.95 14.42 -1.66
CA SER A 83 -11.29 14.07 -2.15
C SER A 83 -12.32 15.14 -1.76
N ARG A 84 -12.37 15.56 -0.49
CA ARG A 84 -13.31 16.59 -0.02
C ARG A 84 -13.06 17.97 -0.63
N LEU A 85 -11.80 18.37 -0.80
CA LEU A 85 -11.48 19.63 -1.45
C LEU A 85 -11.89 19.60 -2.94
N SER A 86 -11.75 18.45 -3.60
CA SER A 86 -12.12 18.27 -5.01
C SER A 86 -13.63 18.29 -5.29
N GLU A 87 -14.47 18.17 -4.26
CA GLU A 87 -15.94 18.30 -4.39
C GLU A 87 -16.34 19.73 -4.80
N VAL A 88 -15.47 20.72 -4.58
CA VAL A 88 -15.69 22.11 -5.02
C VAL A 88 -15.04 22.30 -6.39
N GLU A 89 -15.85 22.31 -7.46
CA GLU A 89 -15.39 22.40 -8.86
C GLU A 89 -14.48 23.60 -9.18
N LYS A 90 -14.56 24.65 -8.37
CA LYS A 90 -13.75 25.86 -8.56
C LYS A 90 -12.29 25.69 -8.12
N TRP A 91 -12.00 24.73 -7.25
CA TRP A 91 -10.67 24.53 -6.69
C TRP A 91 -9.87 23.50 -7.48
N ASN A 92 -8.63 23.85 -7.82
CA ASN A 92 -7.66 22.95 -8.42
C ASN A 92 -6.77 22.39 -7.32
N ILE A 93 -6.79 21.07 -7.15
CA ILE A 93 -6.07 20.37 -6.08
C ILE A 93 -4.93 19.55 -6.69
N LEU A 94 -3.71 19.72 -6.14
CA LEU A 94 -2.57 18.86 -6.45
C LEU A 94 -2.31 17.93 -5.26
N LEU A 95 -2.42 16.62 -5.49
CA LEU A 95 -2.02 15.59 -4.52
C LEU A 95 -0.67 15.01 -4.94
N LEU A 96 0.33 15.12 -4.07
CA LEU A 96 1.65 14.55 -4.26
C LEU A 96 1.81 13.32 -3.36
N GLU A 97 2.21 12.20 -3.92
CA GLU A 97 2.52 10.97 -3.19
C GLU A 97 3.87 10.44 -3.65
N ALA A 98 4.68 9.96 -2.71
CA ALA A 98 6.02 9.45 -3.00
C ALA A 98 5.98 7.96 -3.38
N GLY A 99 4.97 7.22 -2.93
CA GLY A 99 4.75 5.83 -3.28
C GLY A 99 3.92 5.62 -4.54
N ASP A 100 3.92 4.39 -5.03
CA ASP A 100 3.07 3.97 -6.15
C ASP A 100 1.63 3.70 -5.71
N PHE A 101 0.75 3.51 -6.69
CA PHE A 101 -0.60 3.02 -6.46
C PHE A 101 -0.60 1.61 -5.86
N ASP A 102 -1.66 1.31 -5.11
CA ASP A 102 -1.95 -0.05 -4.66
C ASP A 102 -2.15 -1.03 -5.83
N ASP A 103 -1.86 -2.31 -5.57
CA ASP A 103 -2.00 -3.42 -6.51
C ASP A 103 -2.73 -4.61 -5.86
N ASP A 104 -3.06 -5.63 -6.64
CA ASP A 104 -3.77 -6.81 -6.14
C ASP A 104 -3.05 -7.50 -4.97
N PHE A 105 -1.71 -7.42 -4.91
CA PHE A 105 -0.94 -8.04 -3.83
C PHE A 105 -1.18 -7.31 -2.50
N THR A 106 -1.31 -5.99 -2.52
CA THR A 106 -1.65 -5.19 -1.32
C THR A 106 -3.07 -5.41 -0.80
N GLN A 107 -3.97 -5.93 -1.64
CA GLN A 107 -5.36 -6.21 -1.25
C GLN A 107 -5.52 -7.54 -0.51
N ILE A 108 -4.50 -8.40 -0.51
CA ILE A 108 -4.52 -9.69 0.20
C ILE A 108 -4.14 -9.45 1.66
N PRO A 109 -5.05 -9.61 2.65
CA PRO A 109 -4.76 -9.22 4.03
C PRO A 109 -3.55 -9.92 4.66
N TYR A 110 -3.27 -11.15 4.23
CA TYR A 110 -2.17 -11.95 4.77
C TYR A 110 -0.77 -11.47 4.32
N THR A 111 -0.67 -10.69 3.24
CA THR A 111 0.62 -10.25 2.68
C THR A 111 1.21 -9.03 3.39
N TYR A 112 0.51 -8.44 4.38
CA TYR A 112 0.95 -7.21 5.05
C TYR A 112 2.37 -7.28 5.62
N THR A 113 2.78 -8.45 6.15
CA THR A 113 4.14 -8.64 6.67
C THR A 113 5.21 -8.57 5.59
N LEU A 114 4.88 -8.98 4.36
CA LEU A 114 5.78 -8.91 3.21
C LEU A 114 5.95 -7.46 2.73
N LEU A 115 4.89 -6.66 2.84
CA LEU A 115 4.92 -5.21 2.51
C LEU A 115 5.85 -4.41 3.43
N HIS A 116 6.13 -4.89 4.66
CA HIS A 116 7.14 -4.27 5.51
C HIS A 116 8.56 -4.34 4.91
N PHE A 117 8.79 -5.34 4.05
CA PHE A 117 10.06 -5.58 3.37
C PHE A 117 9.87 -5.40 1.86
N SER A 118 9.31 -4.28 1.45
CA SER A 118 9.22 -3.88 0.04
C SER A 118 9.40 -2.37 -0.10
N GLU A 119 9.43 -1.92 -1.35
CA GLU A 119 9.44 -0.51 -1.75
C GLU A 119 8.27 0.30 -1.21
N ARG A 120 7.21 -0.37 -0.73
CA ARG A 120 5.98 0.23 -0.18
C ARG A 120 6.10 0.61 1.30
N ASN A 121 7.31 0.53 1.87
CA ASN A 121 7.62 0.96 3.23
C ASN A 121 8.69 2.07 3.22
N TRP A 122 8.51 3.10 4.04
CA TRP A 122 9.51 4.16 4.21
C TRP A 122 10.85 3.64 4.77
N GLY A 123 10.84 2.52 5.50
CA GLY A 123 12.06 1.90 6.02
C GLY A 123 12.65 2.62 7.25
N TYR A 124 11.85 3.38 8.00
CA TYR A 124 12.34 4.07 9.18
C TYR A 124 12.72 3.11 10.31
N PHE A 125 13.70 3.53 11.10
CA PHE A 125 14.10 2.86 12.32
C PHE A 125 14.04 3.83 13.49
N THR A 126 13.64 3.31 14.65
CA THR A 126 13.71 4.08 15.89
C THR A 126 15.16 4.34 16.31
N THR A 127 15.37 5.41 17.07
CA THR A 127 16.59 5.53 17.87
C THR A 127 16.61 4.43 18.95
N PRO A 128 17.78 3.92 19.37
CA PRO A 128 17.86 2.94 20.45
C PRO A 128 17.14 3.42 21.71
N GLN A 129 16.24 2.59 22.25
CA GLN A 129 15.48 2.92 23.46
C GLN A 129 15.93 2.04 24.62
N LYS A 130 16.35 2.64 25.74
CA LYS A 130 16.87 1.89 26.91
C LYS A 130 15.97 0.74 27.36
N ASN A 131 14.65 0.93 27.30
CA ASN A 131 13.65 -0.03 27.75
C ASN A 131 12.88 -0.70 26.60
N GLY A 132 13.23 -0.43 25.35
CA GLY A 132 12.57 -0.98 24.16
C GLY A 132 13.53 -1.89 23.39
N CYS A 133 13.07 -3.05 22.93
CA CYS A 133 13.83 -3.95 22.05
C CYS A 133 15.28 -4.21 22.52
N PHE A 134 15.48 -4.43 23.82
CA PHE A 134 16.81 -4.65 24.43
C PHE A 134 17.84 -3.55 24.16
N GLY A 135 17.42 -2.29 24.03
CA GLY A 135 18.34 -1.18 23.78
C GLY A 135 18.82 -1.09 22.33
N LYS A 136 18.18 -1.78 21.38
CA LYS A 136 18.53 -1.73 19.95
C LYS A 136 17.56 -0.84 19.16
N LYS A 137 18.00 -0.44 17.96
CA LYS A 137 17.09 0.13 16.96
C LYS A 137 16.04 -0.91 16.56
N PHE A 138 14.83 -0.45 16.26
CA PHE A 138 13.73 -1.30 15.81
C PHE A 138 13.11 -0.72 14.55
N SER A 139 12.66 -1.58 13.63
CA SER A 139 11.98 -1.16 12.41
C SER A 139 10.63 -0.51 12.75
N TYR A 140 10.36 0.66 12.20
CA TYR A 140 9.12 1.39 12.36
C TYR A 140 8.44 1.51 10.99
N PRO A 141 7.65 0.50 10.59
CA PRO A 141 7.07 0.44 9.26
C PRO A 141 6.03 1.56 9.09
N LEU A 142 6.16 2.33 8.02
CA LEU A 142 5.19 3.32 7.58
C LEU A 142 4.92 3.10 6.09
N GLY A 143 3.64 3.07 5.72
CA GLY A 143 3.23 2.86 4.34
C GLY A 143 3.71 3.97 3.41
N LEU A 144 4.12 3.57 2.22
CA LEU A 144 4.52 4.41 1.11
C LEU A 144 3.78 3.91 -0.14
N THR A 145 2.49 4.25 -0.21
CA THR A 145 1.61 3.81 -1.29
C THR A 145 0.37 4.70 -1.30
N MET A 146 -0.15 5.03 -2.47
CA MET A 146 -1.46 5.67 -2.60
C MET A 146 -2.57 4.63 -2.44
N LEU A 147 -3.55 4.93 -1.59
CA LEU A 147 -4.79 4.15 -1.48
C LEU A 147 -5.75 4.55 -2.61
N LYS A 148 -6.35 3.56 -3.29
CA LYS A 148 -7.46 3.81 -4.23
C LYS A 148 -8.75 4.20 -3.52
#